data_AF-A0A963R636-F1
#
_entry.id   AF-A0A963R636-F1
#
_cell.length_a   1.000
_cell.length_b   1.000
_cell.length_c   1.000
_cell.angle_alpha   90.00
_cell.angle_beta   90.00
_cell.angle_gamma   90.00
#
_symmetry.space_group_name_H-M   'P 1'
#
loop_
_entity.id
_entity.type
_entity.pdbx_description
1 polymer ?
#
loop_
_entity_poly.entity_id
_entity_poly.type
_entity_poly.pdbx_seq_one_letter_code
_entity_poly.pdbx_strand_id
1 'polypeptide(L)'
;MNLTRDRLQSIGWAFVLTVCFGLTMALTFRVNAVKSQVHLADRQIVALKREKLFLETEFEARSNQQQLTALNDIEFGYEAPKAEQYIEGERQLAGLGKPRAPDAPAPIRVASAADGDQRAPFMAMVSPITGKPTETKPASAKALAAAGPDELGDLLTRIELGEAGHE
;
A
#
# COMPACT_ATOMS: atom_id res chain seq x y z
N MET A 1 38.06 -35.42 74.73
CA MET A 1 37.15 -35.38 73.56
C MET A 1 38.03 -35.27 72.32
N ASN A 2 38.36 -36.40 71.70
CA ASN A 2 39.30 -36.47 70.58
C ASN A 2 38.57 -36.18 69.28
N LEU A 3 38.79 -35.00 68.71
CA LEU A 3 38.44 -34.70 67.32
C LEU A 3 39.30 -35.59 66.43
N THR A 4 38.70 -36.67 65.94
CA THR A 4 39.35 -37.66 65.08
C THR A 4 39.73 -37.01 63.75
N ARG A 5 40.94 -37.30 63.29
CA ARG A 5 41.59 -36.76 62.08
C ARG A 5 40.69 -36.74 60.83
N ASP A 6 39.81 -37.73 60.70
CA ASP A 6 38.81 -37.84 59.62
C ASP A 6 37.83 -36.67 59.59
N ARG A 7 37.43 -36.14 60.76
CA ARG A 7 36.55 -34.97 60.83
C ARG A 7 37.26 -33.73 60.29
N LEU A 8 38.54 -33.54 60.64
CA LEU A 8 39.36 -32.45 60.10
C LEU A 8 39.52 -32.53 58.58
N GLN A 9 39.75 -33.74 58.04
CA GLN A 9 39.84 -33.94 56.59
C GLN A 9 38.49 -33.74 55.89
N SER A 10 37.40 -34.23 56.47
CA SER A 10 36.04 -34.03 55.92
C SER A 10 35.62 -32.56 55.88
N ILE A 11 36.00 -31.77 56.90
CA ILE A 11 35.76 -30.32 56.94
C ILE A 11 36.61 -29.62 55.86
N GLY A 12 37.86 -30.05 55.66
CA GLY A 12 38.70 -29.54 54.57
C GLY A 12 38.07 -29.78 53.19
N TRP A 13 37.59 -30.98 52.92
CA TRP A 13 36.89 -31.30 51.67
C TRP A 13 35.58 -30.53 51.51
N ALA A 14 34.79 -30.40 52.58
CA ALA A 14 33.58 -29.59 52.57
C ALA A 14 33.88 -28.13 52.22
N PHE A 15 34.93 -27.55 52.81
CA PHE A 15 35.36 -26.18 52.53
C PHE A 15 35.77 -26.00 51.06
N VAL A 16 36.54 -26.93 50.51
CA VAL A 16 36.94 -26.90 49.09
C VAL A 16 35.73 -26.96 48.17
N LEU A 17 34.76 -27.84 48.45
CA LEU A 17 33.52 -27.93 47.67
C LEU A 17 32.69 -26.65 47.77
N THR A 18 32.58 -26.05 48.96
CA THR A 18 31.89 -24.78 49.15
C THR A 18 32.54 -23.64 48.37
N VAL A 19 33.88 -23.55 48.39
CA VAL A 19 34.60 -22.53 47.61
C VAL A 19 34.40 -22.74 46.11
N CYS A 20 34.51 -23.98 45.63
CA CYS A 20 34.28 -24.31 44.22
C CYS A 20 32.85 -23.95 43.81
N PHE A 21 31.85 -24.32 44.61
CA PHE A 21 30.45 -23.98 44.38
C PHE A 21 30.20 -22.47 44.40
N GLY A 22 30.80 -21.75 45.34
CA GLY A 22 30.71 -20.29 45.40
C GLY A 22 31.26 -19.62 44.14
N LEU A 23 32.40 -20.10 43.63
CA LEU A 23 33.00 -19.63 42.38
C LEU A 23 32.10 -19.89 41.16
N THR A 24 31.54 -21.10 41.01
CA THR A 24 30.66 -21.42 39.88
C THR A 24 29.37 -20.60 39.91
N MET A 25 28.82 -20.40 41.11
CA MET A 25 27.62 -19.60 41.31
C MET A 25 27.87 -18.11 41.02
N ALA A 26 29.01 -17.56 41.49
CA ALA A 26 29.42 -16.19 41.16
C ALA A 26 29.59 -15.98 39.65
N LEU A 27 30.20 -16.95 38.94
CA LEU A 27 30.37 -16.90 37.50
C LEU A 27 29.02 -16.94 36.78
N THR A 28 28.10 -17.79 37.23
CA THR A 28 26.75 -17.91 36.68
C THR A 28 25.97 -16.60 36.82
N PHE A 29 26.05 -15.94 37.98
CA PHE A 29 25.42 -14.64 38.18
C PHE A 29 26.03 -13.55 37.30
N ARG A 30 27.36 -13.53 37.14
CA ARG A 30 28.06 -12.61 36.22
C ARG A 30 27.57 -12.82 34.79
N VAL A 31 27.48 -14.06 34.31
CA VAL A 31 26.99 -14.38 32.97
C VAL A 31 25.54 -13.93 32.80
N ASN A 32 24.67 -14.17 33.77
CA ASN A 32 23.28 -13.74 33.71
C ASN A 32 23.14 -12.21 33.68
N ALA A 33 23.97 -11.50 34.45
CA ALA A 33 24.01 -10.04 34.43
C ALA A 33 24.47 -9.51 33.06
N VAL A 34 25.53 -10.08 32.49
CA VAL A 34 26.04 -9.70 31.16
C VAL A 34 25.00 -10.01 30.08
N LYS A 35 24.38 -11.19 30.11
CA LYS A 35 23.32 -11.57 29.17
C LYS A 35 22.14 -10.58 29.20
N SER A 36 21.75 -10.13 30.40
CA SER A 36 20.71 -9.12 30.56
C SER A 36 21.11 -7.77 29.95
N GLN A 37 22.35 -7.32 30.17
CA GLN A 37 22.89 -6.09 29.58
C GLN A 37 22.91 -6.16 28.05
N VAL A 38 23.34 -7.30 27.48
CA VAL A 38 23.32 -7.52 26.02
C VAL A 38 21.90 -7.43 25.48
N HIS A 39 20.92 -8.08 26.11
CA HIS A 39 19.52 -8.01 25.67
C HIS A 39 18.95 -6.59 25.72
N LEU A 40 19.33 -5.77 26.70
CA LEU A 40 18.92 -4.36 26.76
C LEU A 40 19.55 -3.55 25.62
N ALA A 41 20.84 -3.74 25.34
CA ALA A 41 21.53 -3.09 24.24
C ALA A 41 20.94 -3.48 22.88
N ASP A 42 20.65 -4.77 22.66
CA ASP A 42 20.00 -5.24 21.43
C ASP A 42 18.64 -4.58 21.20
N ARG A 43 17.83 -4.43 22.26
CA ARG A 43 16.54 -3.71 22.17
C ARG A 43 16.73 -2.25 21.79
N GLN A 44 17.74 -1.58 22.35
CA GLN A 44 18.08 -0.20 21.98
C GLN A 44 18.54 -0.10 20.53
N ILE A 45 19.39 -1.03 20.06
CA ILE A 45 19.84 -1.09 18.67
C ILE A 45 18.65 -1.25 17.72
N VAL A 46 17.69 -2.14 18.03
CA VAL A 46 16.49 -2.31 17.21
C VAL A 46 15.62 -1.06 17.21
N ALA A 47 15.44 -0.39 18.35
CA ALA A 47 14.70 0.86 18.42
C ALA A 47 15.35 1.96 17.57
N LEU A 48 16.66 2.17 17.72
CA LEU A 48 17.42 3.14 16.94
C LEU A 48 17.41 2.84 15.44
N LYS A 49 17.47 1.56 15.05
CA LYS A 49 17.35 1.17 13.63
C LYS A 49 15.99 1.55 13.04
N ARG A 50 14.91 1.36 13.81
CA ARG A 50 13.56 1.75 13.38
C ARG A 50 13.42 3.27 13.25
N GLU A 51 13.96 4.01 14.21
CA GLU A 51 14.01 5.47 14.15
C GLU A 51 14.81 5.94 12.93
N LYS A 52 16.01 5.38 12.69
CA LYS A 52 16.81 5.70 11.49
C LYS A 52 16.05 5.45 10.19
N LEU A 53 15.38 4.28 10.08
CA LEU A 53 14.58 3.96 8.90
C LEU A 53 13.43 4.96 8.72
N PHE A 54 12.74 5.31 9.80
CA PHE A 54 11.68 6.32 9.77
C PHE A 54 12.21 7.67 9.27
N LEU A 55 13.32 8.16 9.84
CA LEU A 55 13.93 9.41 9.40
C LEU A 55 14.38 9.33 7.94
N GLU A 56 14.98 8.22 7.51
CA GLU A 56 15.42 8.03 6.14
C GLU A 56 14.24 8.05 5.16
N THR A 57 13.13 7.38 5.49
CA THR A 57 11.91 7.44 4.68
C THR A 57 11.34 8.86 4.64
N GLU A 58 11.32 9.58 5.76
CA GLU A 58 10.85 10.98 5.76
C GLU A 58 11.74 11.90 4.92
N PHE A 59 13.06 11.72 5.01
CA PHE A 59 14.02 12.47 4.21
C PHE A 59 13.92 12.11 2.73
N GLU A 60 13.83 10.83 2.37
CA GLU A 60 13.67 10.39 1.00
C GLU A 60 12.37 10.95 0.39
N ALA A 61 11.26 10.85 1.11
CA ALA A 61 9.97 11.37 0.65
C ALA A 61 9.98 12.90 0.45
N ARG A 62 10.54 13.68 1.39
CA ARG A 62 10.56 15.16 1.28
C ARG A 62 11.66 15.68 0.36
N SER A 63 12.85 15.09 0.40
CA SER A 63 13.97 15.51 -0.44
C SER A 63 13.76 15.12 -1.90
N ASN A 64 13.10 14.00 -2.21
CA ASN A 64 12.82 13.62 -3.60
C ASN A 64 11.97 14.69 -4.31
N GLN A 65 10.96 15.25 -3.63
CA GLN A 65 10.19 16.36 -4.20
C GLN A 65 11.05 17.60 -4.42
N GLN A 66 11.83 18.02 -3.40
CA GLN A 66 12.72 19.18 -3.51
C GLN A 66 13.82 18.99 -4.57
N GLN A 67 14.36 17.78 -4.69
CA GLN A 67 15.37 17.40 -5.68
C GLN A 67 14.79 17.39 -7.08
N LEU A 68 13.60 16.83 -7.28
CA LEU A 68 12.91 16.86 -8.57
C LEU A 68 12.57 18.30 -8.97
N THR A 69 12.13 19.16 -8.03
CA THR A 69 11.93 20.58 -8.30
C THR A 69 13.24 21.28 -8.66
N ALA A 70 14.30 21.09 -7.88
CA ALA A 70 15.60 21.70 -8.19
C ALA A 70 16.16 21.23 -9.53
N LEU A 71 16.03 19.94 -9.85
CA LEU A 71 16.45 19.39 -11.15
C LEU A 71 15.60 19.95 -12.29
N ASN A 72 14.28 20.02 -12.09
CA ASN A 72 13.38 20.65 -13.04
C ASN A 72 13.78 22.11 -13.28
N ASP A 73 14.05 22.89 -12.23
CA ASP A 73 14.43 24.30 -12.34
C ASP A 73 15.77 24.51 -13.07
N ILE A 74 16.72 23.58 -12.90
CA ILE A 74 18.05 23.66 -13.52
C ILE A 74 18.02 23.19 -14.98
N GLU A 75 17.33 22.09 -15.28
CA GLU A 75 17.47 21.38 -16.55
C GLU A 75 16.28 21.56 -17.50
N PHE A 76 15.06 21.70 -16.97
CA PHE A 76 13.85 21.55 -17.78
C PHE A 76 12.93 22.78 -17.80
N GLY A 77 12.87 23.54 -16.70
CA GLY A 77 11.98 24.67 -16.52
C GLY A 77 10.50 24.34 -16.70
N TYR A 78 10.07 23.09 -16.44
CA TYR A 78 8.67 22.73 -16.61
C TYR A 78 7.82 23.41 -15.53
N GLU A 79 6.85 24.22 -15.95
CA GLU A 79 5.80 24.77 -15.09
C GLU A 79 4.50 23.99 -15.35
N ALA A 80 3.76 23.66 -14.29
CA ALA A 80 2.44 23.05 -14.47
C ALA A 80 1.53 24.02 -15.24
N PRO A 81 0.75 23.55 -16.23
CA PRO A 81 -0.12 24.42 -17.00
C PRO A 81 -1.13 25.12 -16.08
N LYS A 82 -1.35 26.41 -16.34
CA LYS A 82 -2.34 27.19 -15.58
C LYS A 82 -3.75 26.75 -15.95
N ALA A 83 -4.72 26.91 -15.05
CA ALA A 83 -6.13 26.58 -15.29
C ALA A 83 -6.65 27.20 -16.62
N GLU A 84 -6.21 28.43 -16.92
CA GLU A 84 -6.53 29.18 -18.15
C GLU A 84 -6.01 28.54 -19.45
N GLN A 85 -5.03 27.64 -19.37
CA GLN A 85 -4.46 26.93 -20.50
C GLN A 85 -5.20 25.61 -20.80
N TYR A 86 -6.10 25.19 -19.91
CA TYR A 86 -6.97 24.04 -20.16
C TYR A 86 -8.22 24.49 -20.89
N ILE A 87 -8.67 23.64 -21.82
CA ILE A 87 -9.91 23.86 -22.54
C ILE A 87 -11.02 23.10 -21.82
N GLU A 88 -12.03 23.82 -21.32
CA GLU A 88 -13.06 23.24 -20.44
C GLU A 88 -14.14 22.47 -21.21
N GLY A 89 -14.23 22.65 -22.53
CA GLY A 89 -15.22 21.94 -23.32
C GLY A 89 -15.12 22.10 -24.83
N GLU A 90 -15.95 21.31 -25.51
CA GLU A 90 -15.97 21.17 -26.98
C GLU A 90 -16.23 22.50 -27.70
N ARG A 91 -17.00 23.42 -27.11
CA ARG A 91 -17.25 24.75 -27.68
C ARG A 91 -16.01 25.63 -27.70
N GLN A 92 -15.19 25.59 -26.64
CA GLN A 92 -13.92 26.33 -26.60
C GLN A 92 -12.90 25.70 -27.55
N LEU A 93 -12.88 24.36 -27.66
CA LEU A 93 -12.09 23.62 -28.66
C LEU A 93 -12.47 24.02 -30.09
N ALA A 94 -13.77 24.14 -30.40
CA ALA A 94 -14.25 24.54 -31.72
C ALA A 94 -13.78 25.95 -32.12
N GLY A 95 -13.56 26.84 -31.14
CA GLY A 95 -13.04 28.19 -31.37
C GLY A 95 -11.55 28.25 -31.73
N LEU A 96 -10.77 27.20 -31.40
CA LEU A 96 -9.33 27.11 -31.70
C LEU A 96 -9.04 26.44 -33.06
N GLY A 97 -10.08 26.00 -33.78
CA GLY A 97 -9.95 25.40 -35.11
C GLY A 97 -9.41 26.40 -36.13
N LYS A 98 -8.43 25.96 -36.94
CA LYS A 98 -7.91 26.79 -38.05
C LYS A 98 -9.00 27.02 -39.11
N PRO A 99 -9.07 28.22 -39.72
CA PRO A 99 -9.96 28.44 -40.85
C PRO A 99 -9.59 27.50 -41.99
N ARG A 100 -10.61 27.11 -42.75
CA ARG A 100 -10.48 26.14 -43.82
C ARG A 100 -9.58 26.69 -44.93
N ALA A 101 -8.55 25.92 -45.31
CA ALA A 101 -7.71 26.27 -46.45
C ALA A 101 -8.53 26.23 -47.76
N PRO A 102 -8.16 27.04 -48.79
CA PRO A 102 -8.87 27.10 -50.06
C PRO A 102 -9.03 25.73 -50.74
N ASP A 103 -8.03 24.85 -50.60
CA ASP A 103 -7.99 23.51 -51.22
C ASP A 103 -8.50 22.38 -50.31
N ALA A 104 -9.16 22.70 -49.19
CA ALA A 104 -9.57 21.68 -48.23
C ALA A 104 -10.73 20.80 -48.76
N PRO A 105 -10.66 19.45 -48.66
CA PRO A 105 -11.67 18.51 -49.19
C PRO A 105 -13.05 18.66 -48.54
N ALA A 106 -14.14 18.62 -49.32
CA ALA A 106 -15.53 18.87 -48.88
C ALA A 106 -15.87 18.24 -47.50
N PRO A 107 -16.54 18.96 -46.59
CA PRO A 107 -16.76 18.48 -45.23
C PRO A 107 -17.54 17.17 -45.22
N ILE A 108 -16.99 16.17 -44.53
CA ILE A 108 -17.68 14.91 -44.28
C ILE A 108 -18.84 15.23 -43.32
N ARG A 109 -20.06 15.21 -43.85
CA ARG A 109 -21.26 15.32 -43.04
C ARG A 109 -21.44 13.99 -42.30
N VAL A 110 -21.10 13.96 -41.01
CA VAL A 110 -21.53 12.87 -40.15
C VAL A 110 -23.04 13.01 -39.96
N ALA A 111 -23.77 11.92 -40.17
CA ALA A 111 -25.19 11.90 -39.85
C ALA A 111 -25.33 12.14 -38.34
N SER A 112 -25.92 13.26 -37.94
CA SER A 112 -26.45 13.39 -36.58
C SER A 112 -27.48 12.27 -36.43
N ALA A 113 -27.28 11.36 -35.48
CA ALA A 113 -28.26 10.34 -35.18
C ALA A 113 -29.59 11.02 -34.91
N ALA A 114 -30.57 10.83 -35.80
CA ALA A 114 -31.95 11.07 -35.46
C ALA A 114 -32.28 10.12 -34.31
N ASP A 115 -32.90 10.62 -33.24
CA ASP A 115 -33.55 9.81 -32.21
C ASP A 115 -34.51 8.85 -32.91
N GLY A 116 -34.07 7.61 -33.10
CA GLY A 116 -34.68 6.70 -34.07
C GLY A 116 -34.05 5.33 -33.98
N ASP A 117 -34.26 4.69 -32.83
CA ASP A 117 -34.39 3.25 -32.57
C ASP A 117 -33.85 2.25 -33.63
N GLN A 118 -32.60 2.41 -34.04
CA GLN A 118 -31.86 1.40 -34.79
C GLN A 118 -30.52 1.20 -34.12
N ARG A 119 -30.58 0.60 -32.93
CA ARG A 119 -29.43 -0.02 -32.28
C ARG A 119 -28.97 -1.16 -33.19
N ALA A 120 -27.85 -0.98 -33.90
CA ALA A 120 -27.13 -2.11 -34.44
C ALA A 120 -26.93 -3.13 -33.31
N PRO A 121 -27.16 -4.44 -33.52
CA PRO A 121 -27.09 -5.41 -32.45
C PRO A 121 -25.68 -5.38 -31.86
N PHE A 122 -25.58 -5.08 -30.57
CA PHE A 122 -24.33 -5.21 -29.85
C PHE A 122 -23.85 -6.66 -29.95
N MET A 123 -22.58 -6.85 -30.28
CA MET A 123 -21.96 -8.17 -30.17
C MET A 123 -22.13 -8.67 -28.73
N ALA A 124 -22.63 -9.90 -28.57
CA ALA A 124 -22.85 -10.50 -27.26
C ALA A 124 -21.51 -10.63 -26.52
N MET A 125 -21.43 -10.04 -25.32
CA MET A 125 -20.26 -10.24 -24.46
C MET A 125 -20.21 -11.71 -24.03
N VAL A 126 -19.06 -12.34 -24.28
CA VAL A 126 -18.76 -13.72 -23.88
C VAL A 126 -17.88 -13.71 -22.64
N SER A 127 -18.18 -14.58 -21.69
CA SER A 127 -17.38 -14.73 -20.47
C SER A 127 -16.00 -15.32 -20.80
N PRO A 128 -14.89 -14.74 -20.32
CA PRO A 128 -13.54 -15.22 -20.63
C PRO A 128 -13.22 -16.61 -20.03
N ILE A 129 -14.01 -17.08 -19.06
CA ILE A 129 -13.76 -18.37 -18.38
C ILE A 129 -14.60 -19.52 -18.96
N THR A 130 -15.77 -19.24 -19.54
CA THR A 130 -16.68 -20.28 -20.07
C THR A 130 -16.95 -20.19 -21.57
N GLY A 131 -16.61 -19.07 -22.22
CA GLY A 131 -16.82 -18.87 -23.66
C GLY A 131 -18.29 -18.84 -24.11
N LYS A 132 -19.25 -18.87 -23.16
CA LYS A 132 -20.69 -18.84 -23.45
C LYS A 132 -21.21 -17.40 -23.39
N PRO A 133 -22.20 -17.04 -24.23
CA PRO A 133 -22.82 -15.72 -24.19
C PRO A 133 -23.53 -15.52 -22.85
N THR A 134 -23.23 -14.41 -22.18
CA THR A 134 -23.85 -14.10 -20.88
C THR A 134 -25.16 -13.35 -21.11
N GLU A 135 -26.30 -13.99 -20.82
CA GLU A 135 -27.61 -13.33 -20.83
C GLU A 135 -27.80 -12.49 -19.56
N THR A 136 -27.04 -11.41 -19.44
CA THR A 136 -27.37 -10.38 -18.44
C THR A 136 -28.38 -9.44 -19.06
N LYS A 137 -29.67 -9.64 -18.72
CA LYS A 137 -30.72 -8.66 -19.00
C LYS A 137 -30.31 -7.33 -18.37
N PRO A 138 -30.05 -6.26 -19.14
CA PRO A 138 -29.73 -4.99 -18.53
C PRO A 138 -30.97 -4.52 -17.76
N ALA A 139 -30.83 -4.34 -16.44
CA ALA A 139 -31.83 -3.64 -15.67
C ALA A 139 -32.05 -2.27 -16.33
N SER A 140 -33.31 -1.94 -16.63
CA SER A 140 -33.63 -0.70 -17.35
C SER A 140 -32.97 0.48 -16.62
N ALA A 141 -32.32 1.37 -17.34
CA ALA A 141 -31.67 2.55 -16.77
C ALA A 141 -32.62 3.42 -15.92
N LYS A 142 -33.93 3.29 -16.14
CA LYS A 142 -34.99 3.93 -15.35
C LYS A 142 -35.12 3.40 -13.91
N ALA A 143 -34.73 2.14 -13.66
CA ALA A 143 -34.71 1.54 -12.33
C ALA A 143 -33.46 1.97 -11.53
N LEU A 144 -32.32 2.13 -12.20
CA LEU A 144 -31.07 2.57 -11.55
C LEU A 144 -31.08 4.07 -11.22
N ALA A 145 -31.78 4.88 -12.01
CA ALA A 145 -31.94 6.32 -11.77
C ALA A 145 -32.97 6.65 -10.65
N ALA A 146 -33.79 5.69 -10.24
CA ALA A 146 -34.78 5.85 -9.17
C ALA A 146 -34.22 5.49 -7.78
N ALA A 147 -33.12 4.73 -7.72
CA ALA A 147 -32.45 4.40 -6.47
C ALA A 147 -31.56 5.57 -6.05
N GLY A 148 -31.86 6.17 -4.91
CA GLY A 148 -31.01 7.19 -4.29
C GLY A 148 -29.63 6.61 -3.90
N PRO A 149 -28.62 7.47 -3.68
CA PRO A 149 -27.26 7.04 -3.33
C PRO A 149 -27.20 6.13 -2.10
N ASP A 150 -28.17 6.25 -1.18
CA ASP A 150 -28.27 5.44 0.03
C ASP A 150 -28.73 4.01 -0.24
N GLU A 151 -29.62 3.80 -1.22
CA GLU A 151 -30.07 2.46 -1.65
C GLU A 151 -29.01 1.74 -2.49
N LEU A 152 -28.20 2.49 -3.24
CA LEU A 152 -27.07 1.93 -3.98
C LEU A 152 -26.02 1.31 -3.04
N GLY A 153 -25.78 1.95 -1.89
CA GLY A 153 -24.88 1.43 -0.86
C GLY A 153 -25.32 0.08 -0.30
N ASP A 154 -26.62 -0.08 0.01
CA ASP A 154 -27.18 -1.32 0.57
C ASP A 154 -27.25 -2.47 -0.46
N LEU A 155 -27.38 -2.13 -1.74
CA LEU A 155 -27.34 -3.12 -2.83
C LEU A 155 -25.92 -3.63 -3.09
N LEU A 156 -24.90 -2.76 -2.99
CA LEU A 156 -23.51 -3.16 -3.19
C LEU A 156 -22.99 -4.05 -2.05
N THR A 157 -23.38 -3.77 -0.80
CA THR A 157 -23.07 -4.64 0.33
C THR A 157 -23.76 -6.01 0.21
N ARG A 158 -24.99 -6.10 -0.32
CA ARG A 158 -25.65 -7.39 -0.55
C ARG A 158 -25.01 -8.23 -1.65
N ILE A 159 -24.48 -7.60 -2.70
CA ILE A 159 -23.79 -8.32 -3.78
C ILE A 159 -22.47 -8.90 -3.27
N GLU A 160 -21.71 -8.14 -2.47
CA GLU A 160 -20.47 -8.61 -1.81
C GLU A 160 -20.72 -9.80 -0.85
N LEU A 161 -21.86 -9.81 -0.14
CA LEU A 161 -22.25 -10.95 0.71
C LEU A 161 -22.78 -12.17 -0.07
N GLY A 162 -23.16 -11.99 -1.35
CA GLY A 162 -23.70 -13.05 -2.21
C GLY A 162 -22.64 -13.94 -2.88
N GLU A 163 -21.39 -13.51 -2.97
CA GLU A 163 -20.28 -14.33 -3.50
C GLU A 163 -19.50 -15.12 -2.43
N ALA A 164 -19.78 -14.91 -1.14
CA ALA A 164 -19.10 -15.60 -0.05
C ALA A 164 -19.77 -16.92 0.40
N GLY A 165 -20.75 -17.42 -0.34
CA GLY A 165 -21.58 -18.56 0.09
C GLY A 165 -21.99 -19.50 -1.03
N HIS A 166 -21.01 -20.15 -1.67
CA HIS A 166 -21.23 -21.42 -2.35
C HIS A 166 -19.90 -22.21 -2.42
N GLU A 167 -19.62 -22.96 -1.36
CA GLU A 167 -19.01 -24.30 -1.48
C GLU A 167 -20.07 -25.30 -1.98
#